data_AF-A0A7C7QPH3-F1
#
_entry.id   AF-A0A7C7QPH3-F1
#
_cell.length_a   1.000
_cell.length_b   1.000
_cell.length_c   1.000
_cell.angle_alpha   90.00
_cell.angle_beta   90.00
_cell.angle_gamma   90.00
#
_symmetry.space_group_name_H-M   'P 1'
#
loop_
_entity.id
_entity.type
_entity.pdbx_description
1 polymer ?
#
loop_
_entity_poly.entity_id
_entity_poly.type
_entity_poly.pdbx_seq_one_letter_code
_entity_poly.pdbx_strand_id
1 'polypeptide(L)'
;MSRRSSRKALQNIASYIGNAAAHIALYEDFPFTMKEAISYFSQAAEIAGERTWNEAEIKRLSDLATRRAGRVIGARLEPERKKDFDNLLDRAREEIKRFIEAEM
;
A
#
# COMPACT_ATOMS: atom_id res chain seq x y z
N MET A 1 9.94 12.74 18.61
CA MET A 1 10.48 11.79 17.62
C MET A 1 11.63 12.42 16.83
N SER A 2 12.69 11.66 16.54
CA SER A 2 13.74 12.14 15.63
C SER A 2 13.27 12.07 14.17
N ARG A 3 13.79 12.94 13.29
CA ARG A 3 13.50 12.89 11.84
C ARG A 3 13.77 11.52 11.22
N ARG A 4 14.75 10.78 11.76
CA ARG A 4 15.10 9.41 11.32
C ARG A 4 14.00 8.41 11.66
N SER A 5 13.32 8.57 12.79
CA SER A 5 12.21 7.70 13.20
C SER A 5 10.96 7.96 12.35
N SER A 6 10.64 9.22 12.05
CA SER A 6 9.51 9.59 11.18
C SER A 6 9.69 9.05 9.75
N ARG A 7 10.89 9.17 9.17
CA ARG A 7 11.17 8.61 7.83
C ARG A 7 11.00 7.09 7.80
N LYS A 8 11.43 6.39 8.86
CA LYS A 8 11.31 4.93 8.96
C LYS A 8 9.85 4.51 9.10
N ALA A 9 9.07 5.20 9.94
CA ALA A 9 7.64 4.96 10.09
C ALA A 9 6.91 5.13 8.74
N LEU A 10 7.16 6.22 8.02
CA LEU A 10 6.58 6.45 6.69
C LEU A 10 6.91 5.33 5.70
N GLN A 11 8.14 4.81 5.73
CA GLN A 11 8.56 3.68 4.86
C GLN A 11 7.86 2.38 5.25
N ASN A 12 7.68 2.12 6.54
CA ASN A 12 6.98 0.94 7.03
C ASN A 12 5.50 0.98 6.60
N ILE A 13 4.81 2.10 6.85
CA ILE A 13 3.43 2.31 6.42
C ILE A 13 3.33 2.09 4.90
N ALA A 14 4.19 2.73 4.09
CA ALA A 14 4.19 2.57 2.64
C ALA A 14 4.39 1.12 2.20
N SER A 15 5.25 0.38 2.89
CA SER A 15 5.53 -1.02 2.61
C SER A 15 4.29 -1.89 2.85
N TYR A 16 3.63 -1.69 3.99
CA TYR A 16 2.43 -2.44 4.36
C TYR A 16 1.25 -2.14 3.44
N ILE A 17 0.88 -0.87 3.26
CA ILE A 17 -0.22 -0.47 2.37
C ILE A 17 0.07 -0.92 0.94
N GLY A 18 1.29 -0.72 0.44
CA GLY A 18 1.65 -1.10 -0.93
C GLY A 18 1.58 -2.62 -1.16
N ASN A 19 1.90 -3.44 -0.16
CA ASN A 19 1.71 -4.88 -0.25
C ASN A 19 0.21 -5.24 -0.18
N ALA A 20 -0.54 -4.67 0.78
CA ALA A 20 -1.98 -4.92 0.93
C ALA A 20 -2.75 -4.61 -0.37
N ALA A 21 -2.55 -3.41 -0.90
CA ALA A 21 -3.17 -2.95 -2.14
C ALA A 21 -2.82 -3.84 -3.34
N ALA A 22 -1.57 -4.32 -3.44
CA ALA A 22 -1.18 -5.26 -4.49
C ALA A 22 -1.84 -6.63 -4.33
N HIS A 23 -2.00 -7.13 -3.11
CA HIS A 23 -2.71 -8.39 -2.86
C HIS A 23 -4.18 -8.28 -3.27
N ILE A 24 -4.86 -7.21 -2.87
CA ILE A 24 -6.26 -6.97 -3.25
C ILE A 24 -6.40 -6.85 -4.78
N ALA A 25 -5.53 -6.06 -5.42
CA ALA A 25 -5.58 -5.87 -6.87
C ALA A 25 -5.38 -7.18 -7.64
N LEU A 26 -4.44 -8.03 -7.21
CA LEU A 26 -4.12 -9.29 -7.89
C LEU A 26 -5.14 -10.42 -7.64
N TYR A 27 -5.76 -10.44 -6.46
CA TYR A 27 -6.38 -11.64 -5.91
C TYR A 27 -7.75 -11.39 -5.26
N GLU A 28 -8.46 -10.34 -5.66
CA GLU A 28 -9.76 -9.89 -5.12
C GLU A 28 -10.73 -11.04 -4.72
N ASP A 29 -10.72 -12.15 -5.48
CA ASP A 29 -11.61 -13.31 -5.28
C ASP A 29 -11.09 -14.40 -4.32
N PHE A 30 -9.89 -14.27 -3.76
CA PHE A 30 -9.26 -15.33 -2.95
C PHE A 30 -9.25 -15.00 -1.45
N PRO A 31 -10.06 -15.71 -0.62
CA PRO A 31 -10.22 -15.38 0.81
C PRO A 31 -8.93 -15.36 1.64
N PHE A 32 -7.94 -16.19 1.28
CA PHE A 32 -6.66 -16.22 2.00
C PHE A 32 -5.83 -14.95 1.77
N THR A 33 -5.87 -14.38 0.56
CA THR A 33 -5.14 -13.15 0.21
C THR A 33 -5.76 -11.93 0.87
N MET A 34 -7.07 -11.95 1.07
CA MET A 34 -7.78 -10.92 1.82
C MET A 34 -7.35 -10.88 3.29
N LYS A 35 -7.09 -12.04 3.93
CA LYS A 35 -6.56 -12.08 5.30
C LYS A 35 -5.18 -11.43 5.41
N GLU A 36 -4.29 -11.69 4.44
CA GLU A 36 -2.96 -11.06 4.42
C GLU A 36 -3.06 -9.55 4.18
N ALA A 37 -3.91 -9.12 3.25
CA ALA A 37 -4.14 -7.71 2.99
C ALA A 37 -4.67 -6.97 4.22
N ILE A 38 -5.66 -7.56 4.92
CA ILE A 38 -6.19 -7.02 6.18
C ILE A 38 -5.08 -6.89 7.23
N SER A 39 -4.26 -7.95 7.42
CA SER A 39 -3.15 -7.92 8.38
C SER A 39 -2.15 -6.80 8.10
N TYR A 40 -1.81 -6.57 6.83
CA TYR A 40 -0.93 -5.46 6.44
C TYR A 40 -1.59 -4.10 6.67
N PHE A 41 -2.87 -3.92 6.32
CA PHE A 41 -3.56 -2.66 6.62
C PHE A 41 -3.66 -2.39 8.11
N SER A 42 -3.93 -3.39 8.95
CA SER A 42 -3.94 -3.21 10.41
C SER A 42 -2.59 -2.76 10.95
N GLN A 43 -1.48 -3.35 10.49
CA GLN A 43 -0.13 -2.91 10.87
C GLN A 43 0.19 -1.49 10.38
N ALA A 44 -0.31 -1.11 9.20
CA ALA A 44 -0.15 0.24 8.70
C ALA A 44 -0.94 1.26 9.53
N ALA A 45 -2.19 0.93 9.89
CA ALA A 45 -3.08 1.76 10.70
C ALA A 45 -2.51 1.99 12.12
N GLU A 46 -1.95 0.95 12.74
CA GLU A 46 -1.29 1.07 14.05
C GLU A 46 -0.18 2.12 14.02
N ILE A 47 0.72 2.07 13.02
CA ILE A 47 1.83 3.03 12.88
C ILE A 47 1.32 4.41 12.46
N ALA A 48 0.28 4.47 11.63
CA ALA A 48 -0.35 5.71 11.19
C ALA A 48 -0.92 6.49 12.39
N GLY A 49 -1.65 5.80 13.27
CA GLY A 49 -2.29 6.36 14.45
C GLY A 49 -1.35 6.84 15.56
N GLU A 50 -0.06 6.51 15.51
CA GLU A 50 0.93 6.97 16.50
C GLU A 50 1.14 8.50 16.47
N ARG A 51 0.78 9.17 15.36
CA ARG A 51 0.98 10.62 15.19
C ARG A 51 0.15 11.21 14.05
N THR A 52 0.09 12.54 13.99
CA THR A 52 -0.41 13.27 12.82
C THR A 52 0.64 13.41 11.73
N TRP A 53 0.21 13.35 10.47
CA TRP A 53 1.05 13.47 9.28
C TRP A 53 0.68 14.71 8.49
N ASN A 54 1.66 15.41 7.91
CA ASN A 54 1.37 16.55 7.06
C ASN A 54 1.14 16.15 5.60
N GLU A 55 0.58 17.05 4.80
CA GLU A 55 0.25 16.81 3.38
C GLU A 55 1.45 16.33 2.55
N ALA A 56 2.66 16.87 2.80
CA ALA A 56 3.86 16.45 2.08
C ALA A 56 4.28 15.01 2.45
N GLU A 57 4.09 14.61 3.70
CA GLU A 57 4.31 13.23 4.16
C GLU A 57 3.26 12.28 3.58
N ILE A 58 1.99 12.67 3.57
CA ILE A 58 0.88 11.89 3.00
C ILE A 58 1.09 11.69 1.48
N LYS A 59 1.44 12.76 0.75
CA LYS A 59 1.76 12.65 -0.68
C LYS A 59 2.94 11.69 -0.89
N ARG A 60 4.00 11.82 -0.09
CA ARG A 60 5.17 10.94 -0.17
C ARG A 60 4.82 9.49 0.18
N LEU A 61 3.92 9.26 1.12
CA LEU A 61 3.41 7.94 1.47
C LEU A 61 2.75 7.30 0.24
N SER A 62 1.82 8.01 -0.40
CA SER A 62 1.12 7.55 -1.60
C SER A 62 2.10 7.19 -2.73
N ASP A 63 3.10 8.05 -2.99
CA ASP A 63 4.14 7.82 -4.00
C ASP A 63 5.02 6.60 -3.67
N LEU A 64 5.29 6.32 -2.39
CA LEU A 64 6.08 5.16 -1.96
C LEU A 64 5.26 3.87 -2.03
N ALA A 65 4.02 3.90 -1.54
CA ALA A 65 3.11 2.77 -1.54
C ALA A 65 2.77 2.33 -2.97
N THR A 66 2.50 3.28 -3.88
CA THR A 66 2.23 3.01 -5.30
C THR A 66 3.42 2.33 -5.98
N ARG A 67 4.64 2.83 -5.74
CA ARG A 67 5.86 2.18 -6.25
C ARG A 67 6.06 0.78 -5.69
N ARG A 68 5.70 0.56 -4.43
CA ARG A 68 5.76 -0.76 -3.82
C ARG A 68 4.75 -1.71 -4.45
N ALA A 69 3.50 -1.27 -4.59
CA ALA A 69 2.43 -2.04 -5.21
C ALA A 69 2.80 -2.44 -6.65
N GLY A 70 3.27 -1.49 -7.47
CA GLY A 70 3.70 -1.77 -8.84
C GLY A 70 4.82 -2.80 -8.92
N ARG A 71 5.80 -2.80 -7.99
CA ARG A 71 6.84 -3.84 -7.96
C ARG A 71 6.26 -5.21 -7.62
N VAL A 72 5.34 -5.29 -6.66
CA VAL A 72 4.73 -6.56 -6.25
C VAL A 72 3.84 -7.11 -7.35
N ILE A 73 3.00 -6.27 -7.96
CA ILE A 73 2.18 -6.62 -9.12
C ILE A 73 3.08 -7.12 -10.25
N GLY A 74 4.07 -6.33 -10.67
CA GLY A 74 4.95 -6.68 -11.78
C GLY A 74 5.77 -7.96 -11.56
N ALA A 75 6.14 -8.26 -10.31
CA ALA A 75 6.87 -9.49 -9.97
C ALA A 75 5.99 -10.75 -9.95
N ARG A 76 4.67 -10.60 -9.79
CA ARG A 76 3.71 -11.70 -9.65
C ARG A 76 2.79 -11.85 -10.85
N LEU A 77 2.84 -10.91 -11.79
CA LEU A 77 2.01 -10.92 -12.97
C LEU A 77 2.63 -11.84 -14.02
N GLU A 78 1.86 -12.84 -14.43
CA GLU A 78 2.26 -13.76 -15.49
C GLU A 78 2.51 -13.00 -16.82
N PRO A 79 3.47 -13.46 -17.65
CA PRO A 79 3.83 -12.77 -18.89
C PRO A 79 2.64 -12.45 -19.81
N GLU A 80 1.66 -13.35 -19.89
CA GLU A 80 0.47 -13.23 -20.75
C GLU A 80 -0.52 -12.16 -20.23
N ARG A 81 -0.42 -11.82 -18.95
CA ARG A 81 -1.27 -10.84 -18.27
C ARG A 81 -0.63 -9.46 -18.13
N LYS A 82 0.57 -9.24 -18.70
CA LYS A 82 1.27 -7.95 -18.61
C LYS A 82 0.45 -6.74 -19.07
N LYS A 83 -0.48 -6.93 -20.02
CA LYS A 83 -1.42 -5.90 -20.48
C LYS A 83 -2.37 -5.41 -19.38
N ASP A 84 -2.59 -6.20 -18.34
CA ASP A 84 -3.47 -5.87 -17.22
C ASP A 84 -2.75 -5.03 -16.14
N PHE A 85 -1.42 -4.84 -16.26
CA PHE A 85 -0.60 -4.21 -15.24
C PHE A 85 -1.11 -2.82 -14.82
N ASP A 86 -1.43 -1.96 -15.79
CA ASP A 86 -1.88 -0.60 -15.50
C ASP A 86 -3.23 -0.61 -14.78
N ASN A 87 -4.17 -1.45 -15.22
CA ASN A 87 -5.46 -1.62 -14.57
C ASN A 87 -5.33 -2.12 -13.12
N LEU A 88 -4.42 -3.08 -12.89
CA LEU A 88 -4.14 -3.60 -11.55
C LEU A 88 -3.47 -2.54 -10.67
N LEU A 89 -2.58 -1.73 -11.25
CA LEU A 89 -1.94 -0.65 -10.52
C LEU A 89 -2.92 0.46 -10.16
N ASP A 90 -3.89 0.77 -11.02
CA ASP A 90 -4.94 1.73 -10.73
C ASP A 90 -5.87 1.26 -9.61
N ARG A 91 -6.27 -0.02 -9.60
CA ARG A 91 -6.97 -0.61 -8.45
C ARG A 91 -6.16 -0.49 -7.16
N ALA A 92 -4.85 -0.79 -7.21
CA ALA A 92 -4.00 -0.65 -6.04
C ALA A 92 -3.89 0.82 -5.56
N ARG A 93 -3.89 1.79 -6.47
CA ARG A 93 -3.92 3.23 -6.12
C ARG A 93 -5.21 3.63 -5.42
N GLU A 94 -6.34 3.08 -5.85
CA GLU A 94 -7.63 3.30 -5.17
C GLU A 94 -7.62 2.78 -3.74
N GLU A 95 -7.09 1.57 -3.51
CA GLU A 95 -6.95 1.01 -2.17
C GLU A 95 -5.98 1.81 -1.28
N ILE A 96 -4.86 2.27 -1.83
CA ILE A 96 -3.93 3.19 -1.12
C ILE A 96 -4.64 4.48 -0.74
N LYS A 97 -5.45 5.04 -1.64
CA LYS A 97 -6.20 6.28 -1.41
C LYS A 97 -7.25 6.08 -0.30
N ARG A 98 -8.02 4.98 -0.35
CA ARG A 98 -9.00 4.62 0.69
C ARG A 98 -8.37 4.52 2.08
N PHE A 99 -7.20 3.88 2.18
CA PHE A 99 -6.46 3.83 3.44
C PHE A 99 -6.09 5.23 3.94
N ILE A 100 -5.52 6.07 3.07
CA ILE A 100 -5.10 7.42 3.45
C ILE A 100 -6.29 8.24 3.93
N GLU A 101 -7.43 8.20 3.24
CA GLU A 101 -8.64 8.93 3.63
C GLU A 101 -9.24 8.46 4.97
N ALA A 102 -9.01 7.19 5.35
CA ALA A 102 -9.52 6.62 6.58
C ALA A 102 -8.60 6.85 7.79
N GLU A 103 -7.27 6.83 7.59
CA GLU A 103 -6.30 6.67 8.69
C GLU A 103 -5.31 7.85 8.87
N MET A 104 -5.26 8.82 7.94
CA MET A 104 -4.17 9.82 7.86
C MET A 104 -4.67 11.26 7.76
#